data_AF-A0A6M8MZ00-F1
#
_entry.id   AF-A0A6M8MZ00-F1
#
_cell.length_a   1.000
_cell.length_b   1.000
_cell.length_c   1.000
_cell.angle_alpha   90.00
_cell.angle_beta   90.00
_cell.angle_gamma   90.00
#
_symmetry.space_group_name_H-M   'P 1'
#
loop_
_entity.id
_entity.type
_entity.pdbx_description
1 polymer ?
#
loop_
_entity_poly.entity_id
_entity_poly.type
_entity_poly.pdbx_seq_one_letter_code
_entity_poly.pdbx_strand_id
1 'polypeptide(L)'
;MIDLAIWNLSIPVGIAAATIDTPKLVGGYQDGYFRSGDTLFFWAPVTGSRTDNAKFPRTELRETYANGTVHNWTYSDADNFLRAALTVDQVPSTGKIVIGQIHAYGSTEPLLKLEYQYKEKTKTGNLVVKYRSTPTSEPEVIQVATGVLLKQRFTYTIHLTQAGNLTVNAYDMQWGAKLDLSWKGKPLYFKAGVYTQDNAGYATEGGAATFYKLVATHDKKA
;
A
#
# COMPACT_ATOMS: atom_id res chain seq x y z
N MET A 1 9.57 -17.54 -2.21
CA MET A 1 8.41 -17.03 -2.97
C MET A 1 7.46 -16.31 -2.01
N ILE A 2 6.97 -15.14 -2.40
CA ILE A 2 5.98 -14.36 -1.62
C ILE A 2 4.58 -14.91 -1.91
N ASP A 3 3.79 -15.16 -0.87
CA ASP A 3 2.43 -15.72 -1.02
C ASP A 3 1.44 -14.66 -1.56
N LEU A 4 0.81 -14.99 -2.68
CA LEU A 4 -0.19 -14.16 -3.36
C LEU A 4 -1.63 -14.63 -3.14
N ALA A 5 -1.86 -15.71 -2.38
CA ALA A 5 -3.17 -16.35 -2.22
C ALA A 5 -4.21 -15.51 -1.47
N ILE A 6 -3.82 -14.38 -0.89
CA ILE A 6 -4.72 -13.45 -0.19
C ILE A 6 -4.78 -12.08 -0.86
N TRP A 7 -4.45 -12.00 -2.16
CA TRP A 7 -4.43 -10.74 -2.89
C TRP A 7 -5.16 -10.86 -4.23
N ASN A 8 -5.86 -9.79 -4.63
CA ASN A 8 -6.03 -9.46 -6.03
C ASN A 8 -5.11 -8.29 -6.39
N LEU A 9 -4.96 -7.99 -7.68
CA LEU A 9 -4.07 -6.95 -8.18
C LEU A 9 -4.81 -5.99 -9.10
N SER A 10 -4.80 -4.69 -8.81
CA SER A 10 -5.15 -3.68 -9.81
C SER A 10 -3.93 -3.33 -10.65
N ILE A 11 -4.08 -3.24 -11.97
CA ILE A 11 -3.04 -2.81 -12.93
C ILE A 11 -3.52 -1.60 -13.74
N PRO A 12 -2.63 -0.71 -14.20
CA PRO A 12 -2.99 0.60 -14.73
C PRO A 12 -3.32 0.56 -16.24
N VAL A 13 -4.07 -0.45 -16.69
CA VAL A 13 -4.57 -0.59 -18.07
C VAL A 13 -6.08 -0.84 -18.12
N GLY A 14 -6.72 -0.41 -19.21
CA GLY A 14 -8.18 -0.52 -19.38
C GLY A 14 -8.93 0.78 -19.02
N ILE A 15 -10.25 0.77 -19.20
CA ILE A 15 -11.14 1.85 -18.77
C ILE A 15 -12.39 1.21 -18.14
N ALA A 16 -12.53 1.14 -16.82
CA ALA A 16 -11.56 1.52 -15.78
C ALA A 16 -10.34 0.55 -15.70
N ALA A 17 -9.39 0.85 -14.81
CA ALA A 17 -8.22 0.00 -14.55
C ALA A 17 -8.60 -1.45 -14.25
N ALA A 18 -7.92 -2.39 -14.91
CA ALA A 18 -8.19 -3.82 -14.79
C ALA A 18 -7.81 -4.36 -13.40
N THR A 19 -8.59 -5.33 -12.94
CA THR A 19 -8.30 -6.12 -11.74
C THR A 19 -8.04 -7.57 -12.13
N ILE A 20 -6.87 -8.06 -11.75
CA ILE A 20 -6.48 -9.47 -11.85
C ILE A 20 -6.96 -10.14 -10.56
N ASP A 21 -7.90 -11.07 -10.69
CA ASP A 21 -8.43 -11.81 -9.55
C ASP A 21 -7.38 -12.72 -8.89
N THR A 22 -7.67 -13.18 -7.68
CA THR A 22 -6.75 -13.99 -6.88
C THR A 22 -6.37 -15.31 -7.57
N PRO A 23 -7.30 -16.11 -8.12
CA PRO A 23 -6.92 -17.33 -8.84
C PRO A 23 -5.97 -17.07 -10.02
N LYS A 24 -6.22 -16.03 -10.82
CA LYS A 24 -5.34 -15.67 -11.95
C LYS A 24 -3.99 -15.17 -11.48
N LEU A 25 -3.95 -14.38 -10.40
CA LEU A 25 -2.71 -13.88 -9.80
C LEU A 25 -1.84 -15.04 -9.29
N VAL A 26 -2.44 -15.95 -8.51
CA VAL A 26 -1.78 -17.17 -8.00
C VAL A 26 -1.36 -18.10 -9.13
N GLY A 27 -2.12 -18.14 -10.23
CA GLY A 27 -1.79 -18.88 -11.45
C GLY A 27 -0.55 -18.38 -12.21
N GLY A 28 0.22 -17.44 -11.66
CA GLY A 28 1.47 -16.97 -12.24
C GLY A 28 1.33 -15.74 -13.14
N TYR A 29 0.35 -14.87 -12.86
CA TYR A 29 0.20 -13.62 -13.60
C TYR A 29 1.48 -12.77 -13.54
N GLN A 30 1.89 -12.26 -14.70
CA GLN A 30 2.99 -11.32 -14.85
C GLN A 30 2.86 -10.54 -16.17
N ASP A 31 3.30 -9.29 -16.16
CA ASP A 31 3.37 -8.38 -17.31
C ASP A 31 4.43 -7.28 -17.07
N GLY A 32 4.37 -6.19 -17.85
CA GLY A 32 5.26 -5.04 -17.68
C GLY A 32 5.00 -4.19 -16.42
N TYR A 33 3.82 -4.30 -15.81
CA TYR A 33 3.42 -3.56 -14.61
C TYR A 33 3.70 -4.37 -13.33
N PHE A 34 3.57 -5.69 -13.40
CA PHE A 34 3.75 -6.58 -12.28
C PHE A 34 4.55 -7.82 -12.68
N ARG A 35 5.63 -8.11 -11.95
CA ARG A 35 6.39 -9.36 -12.10
C ARG A 35 6.50 -10.07 -10.76
N SER A 36 6.22 -11.37 -10.75
CA SER A 36 6.25 -12.21 -9.56
C SER A 36 7.33 -13.30 -9.67
N GLY A 37 7.94 -13.65 -8.54
CA GLY A 37 9.03 -14.62 -8.44
C GLY A 37 9.54 -14.68 -6.99
N ASP A 38 10.86 -14.63 -6.80
CA ASP A 38 11.44 -14.45 -5.45
C ASP A 38 11.15 -13.06 -4.86
N THR A 39 10.91 -12.09 -5.73
CA THR A 39 10.48 -10.73 -5.40
C THR A 39 9.20 -10.38 -6.16
N LEU A 40 8.49 -9.34 -5.71
CA LEU A 40 7.41 -8.71 -6.46
C LEU A 40 7.88 -7.36 -6.98
N PHE A 41 7.86 -7.17 -8.28
CA PHE A 41 8.11 -5.86 -8.90
C PHE A 41 6.77 -5.20 -9.28
N PHE A 42 6.64 -3.92 -8.97
CA PHE A 42 5.50 -3.09 -9.29
C PHE A 42 5.94 -1.86 -10.08
N TRP A 43 5.24 -1.56 -11.17
CA TRP A 43 5.42 -0.37 -11.99
C TRP A 43 4.07 0.25 -12.33
N ALA A 44 3.90 1.54 -12.04
CA ALA A 44 2.69 2.28 -12.35
C ALA A 44 3.03 3.64 -12.99
N PRO A 45 2.91 3.76 -14.33
CA PRO A 45 3.21 5.00 -15.05
C PRO A 45 2.17 6.08 -14.73
N VAL A 46 2.57 7.36 -14.78
CA VAL A 46 1.67 8.51 -14.56
C VAL A 46 0.55 8.60 -15.61
N THR A 47 0.77 8.02 -16.80
CA THR A 47 -0.23 7.93 -17.88
C THR A 47 -1.18 6.74 -17.72
N GLY A 48 -1.01 5.94 -16.68
CA GLY A 48 -1.82 4.76 -16.41
C GLY A 48 -3.30 5.05 -16.21
N SER A 49 -4.14 4.07 -16.55
CA SER A 49 -5.55 4.12 -16.20
C SER A 49 -5.78 4.05 -14.69
N ARG A 50 -6.99 4.42 -14.29
CA ARG A 50 -7.39 4.59 -12.88
C ARG A 50 -8.58 3.71 -12.60
N THR A 51 -8.68 3.21 -11.37
CA THR A 51 -9.94 2.64 -10.89
C THR A 51 -10.97 3.75 -10.74
N ASP A 52 -12.26 3.40 -10.74
CA ASP A 52 -13.31 4.37 -10.49
C ASP A 52 -13.04 5.18 -9.21
N ASN A 53 -13.30 6.48 -9.29
CA ASN A 53 -13.05 7.48 -8.23
C ASN A 53 -11.57 7.71 -7.84
N ALA A 54 -10.61 6.97 -8.39
CA ALA A 54 -9.20 7.20 -8.12
C ALA A 54 -8.64 8.34 -8.98
N LYS A 55 -7.91 9.25 -8.35
CA LYS A 55 -7.24 10.37 -9.04
C LYS A 55 -5.95 9.96 -9.75
N PHE A 56 -5.32 8.86 -9.34
CA PHE A 56 -3.99 8.47 -9.78
C PHE A 56 -3.91 6.97 -10.16
N PRO A 57 -2.95 6.56 -11.00
CA PRO A 57 -2.76 5.18 -11.42
C PRO A 57 -2.03 4.35 -10.36
N ARG A 58 -2.24 3.03 -10.39
CA ARG A 58 -1.63 2.09 -9.44
C ARG A 58 -1.34 0.73 -10.08
N THR A 59 -0.32 0.08 -9.54
CA THR A 59 -0.12 -1.36 -9.62
C THR A 59 -0.01 -1.84 -8.19
N GLU A 60 -1.13 -2.29 -7.63
CA GLU A 60 -1.26 -2.42 -6.19
C GLU A 60 -2.18 -3.59 -5.82
N LEU A 61 -1.72 -4.38 -4.86
CA LEU A 61 -2.47 -5.49 -4.31
C LEU A 61 -3.55 -4.99 -3.36
N ARG A 62 -4.69 -5.69 -3.35
CA ARG A 62 -5.79 -5.48 -2.40
C ARG A 62 -6.21 -6.81 -1.80
N GLU A 63 -6.33 -6.84 -0.48
CA GLU A 63 -6.46 -8.06 0.31
C GLU A 63 -7.78 -8.82 0.06
N THR A 64 -7.69 -10.10 -0.28
CA THR A 64 -8.81 -11.02 -0.59
C THR A 64 -8.71 -12.31 0.21
N TYR A 65 -9.74 -13.13 0.11
CA TYR A 65 -9.63 -14.56 0.39
C TYR A 65 -9.11 -15.31 -0.85
N ALA A 66 -8.64 -16.55 -0.65
CA ALA A 66 -8.12 -17.40 -1.73
C ALA A 66 -9.09 -17.64 -2.90
N ASN A 67 -10.40 -17.60 -2.64
CA ASN A 67 -11.42 -17.71 -3.67
C ASN A 67 -11.66 -16.40 -4.46
N GLY A 68 -10.87 -15.35 -4.21
CA GLY A 68 -10.99 -14.04 -4.86
C GLY A 68 -12.04 -13.10 -4.26
N THR A 69 -12.84 -13.56 -3.29
CA THR A 69 -13.81 -12.69 -2.62
C THR A 69 -13.11 -11.66 -1.74
N VAL A 70 -13.76 -10.52 -1.56
CA VAL A 70 -13.19 -9.40 -0.82
C VAL A 70 -13.02 -9.74 0.67
N HIS A 71 -11.80 -9.66 1.18
CA HIS A 71 -11.53 -9.78 2.60
C HIS A 71 -11.52 -8.37 3.20
N ASN A 72 -12.55 -8.07 4.00
CA ASN A 72 -12.61 -6.86 4.80
C ASN A 72 -12.85 -7.26 6.25
N TRP A 73 -11.99 -6.80 7.16
CA TRP A 73 -11.96 -7.19 8.57
C TRP A 73 -12.29 -6.00 9.46
N THR A 74 -12.80 -6.25 10.67
CA THR A 74 -12.86 -5.21 11.70
C THR A 74 -11.67 -5.39 12.64
N TYR A 75 -11.07 -4.28 13.09
CA TYR A 75 -9.83 -4.41 13.85
C TYR A 75 -10.02 -5.16 15.17
N SER A 76 -11.22 -5.17 15.75
CA SER A 76 -11.51 -5.86 17.01
C SER A 76 -11.43 -7.38 16.90
N ASP A 77 -11.43 -7.95 15.69
CA ASP A 77 -11.47 -9.39 15.49
C ASP A 77 -10.10 -10.07 15.69
N ALA A 78 -9.00 -9.34 15.47
CA ALA A 78 -7.64 -9.90 15.45
C ALA A 78 -6.56 -8.84 15.69
N ASP A 79 -5.34 -9.28 15.99
CA ASP A 79 -4.13 -8.47 15.80
C ASP A 79 -3.76 -8.50 14.31
N ASN A 80 -3.87 -7.34 13.64
CA ASN A 80 -3.77 -7.22 12.19
C ASN A 80 -2.41 -6.67 11.80
N PHE A 81 -1.69 -7.33 10.89
CA PHE A 81 -0.36 -6.90 10.48
C PHE A 81 -0.20 -6.88 8.97
N LEU A 82 0.50 -5.85 8.47
CA LEU A 82 1.10 -5.82 7.14
C LEU A 82 2.60 -5.57 7.28
N ARG A 83 3.42 -6.49 6.78
CA ARG A 83 4.89 -6.46 6.91
C ARG A 83 5.53 -6.56 5.55
N ALA A 84 6.43 -5.63 5.23
CA ALA A 84 7.14 -5.63 3.97
C ALA A 84 8.64 -5.32 4.12
N ALA A 85 9.42 -5.83 3.18
CA ALA A 85 10.79 -5.41 2.93
C ALA A 85 10.89 -5.05 1.44
N LEU A 86 11.33 -3.84 1.11
CA LEU A 86 11.28 -3.33 -0.26
C LEU A 86 12.40 -2.34 -0.57
N THR A 87 12.58 -2.05 -1.85
CA THR A 87 13.22 -0.84 -2.37
C THR A 87 12.18 0.01 -3.09
N VAL A 88 12.36 1.34 -3.05
CA VAL A 88 11.70 2.24 -4.00
C VAL A 88 12.68 2.48 -5.15
N ASP A 89 12.30 2.07 -6.35
CA ASP A 89 13.20 2.01 -7.51
C ASP A 89 13.11 3.27 -8.37
N GLN A 90 11.90 3.86 -8.44
CA GLN A 90 11.60 5.07 -9.20
C GLN A 90 10.40 5.81 -8.57
N VAL A 91 10.37 7.13 -8.72
CA VAL A 91 9.26 8.01 -8.32
C VAL A 91 8.86 8.91 -9.51
N PRO A 92 7.58 9.37 -9.57
CA PRO A 92 7.15 10.36 -10.57
C PRO A 92 7.73 11.76 -10.26
N SER A 93 7.43 12.76 -11.11
CA SER A 93 7.87 14.16 -10.93
C SER A 93 7.44 14.76 -9.59
N THR A 94 6.26 14.40 -9.07
CA THR A 94 5.87 14.83 -7.72
C THR A 94 6.74 14.25 -6.60
N GLY A 95 7.53 13.21 -6.89
CA GLY A 95 8.42 12.50 -5.98
C GLY A 95 7.71 11.52 -5.05
N LYS A 96 6.41 11.24 -5.25
CA LYS A 96 5.57 10.59 -4.25
C LYS A 96 4.97 9.29 -4.76
N ILE A 97 5.13 8.22 -3.97
CA ILE A 97 4.43 6.95 -4.17
C ILE A 97 3.93 6.41 -2.83
N VAL A 98 2.74 5.82 -2.82
CA VAL A 98 2.21 5.07 -1.68
C VAL A 98 2.61 3.61 -1.83
N ILE A 99 3.12 3.01 -0.75
CA ILE A 99 3.73 1.67 -0.72
C ILE A 99 2.99 0.66 0.20
N GLY A 100 2.06 1.15 1.02
CA GLY A 100 1.27 0.35 1.94
C GLY A 100 0.11 1.15 2.51
N GLN A 101 -1.03 0.51 2.76
CA GLN A 101 -2.24 1.18 3.24
C GLN A 101 -3.07 0.30 4.17
N ILE A 102 -3.87 0.95 5.01
CA ILE A 102 -5.13 0.40 5.53
C ILE A 102 -6.26 1.24 4.95
N HIS A 103 -7.14 0.61 4.17
CA HIS A 103 -8.26 1.28 3.53
C HIS A 103 -9.58 0.82 4.14
N ALA A 104 -10.59 1.70 4.14
CA ALA A 104 -11.94 1.34 4.54
C ALA A 104 -12.78 0.94 3.32
N TYR A 105 -13.53 -0.16 3.42
CA TYR A 105 -14.46 -0.61 2.38
C TYR A 105 -15.67 0.31 2.30
N GLY A 106 -16.15 0.60 1.09
CA GLY A 106 -17.24 1.55 0.84
C GLY A 106 -16.88 3.02 1.04
N SER A 107 -15.59 3.35 1.17
CA SER A 107 -15.07 4.72 1.30
C SER A 107 -14.08 5.01 0.18
N THR A 108 -13.93 6.27 -0.23
CA THR A 108 -12.79 6.74 -1.05
C THR A 108 -11.57 7.10 -0.18
N GLU A 109 -11.78 7.19 1.12
CA GLU A 109 -10.82 7.69 2.09
C GLU A 109 -10.23 6.53 2.92
N PRO A 110 -8.90 6.31 2.86
CA PRO A 110 -8.22 5.32 3.69
C PRO A 110 -8.07 5.81 5.13
N LEU A 111 -7.90 4.84 6.04
CA LEU A 111 -7.46 5.10 7.41
C LEU A 111 -6.00 5.59 7.41
N LEU A 112 -5.15 4.91 6.64
CA LEU A 112 -3.72 5.18 6.60
C LEU A 112 -3.13 4.92 5.23
N LYS A 113 -2.22 5.80 4.81
CA LYS A 113 -1.28 5.58 3.70
C LYS A 113 0.15 5.76 4.17
N LEU A 114 1.03 4.81 3.87
CA LEU A 114 2.48 4.97 3.98
C LEU A 114 3.04 5.40 2.62
N GLU A 115 3.61 6.60 2.56
CA GLU A 115 4.10 7.25 1.35
C GLU A 115 5.62 7.44 1.43
N TYR A 116 6.33 7.08 0.37
CA TYR A 116 7.72 7.51 0.15
C TYR A 116 7.70 8.84 -0.60
N GLN A 117 8.35 9.86 -0.05
CA GLN A 117 8.39 11.22 -0.59
C GLN A 117 9.83 11.63 -0.88
N TYR A 118 10.25 11.45 -2.13
CA TYR A 118 11.56 11.86 -2.62
C TYR A 118 11.73 13.38 -2.62
N LYS A 119 12.93 13.83 -2.28
CA LYS A 119 13.35 15.23 -2.24
C LYS A 119 14.53 15.42 -3.17
N GLU A 120 14.28 16.09 -4.29
CA GLU A 120 15.28 16.29 -5.34
C GLU A 120 16.53 17.04 -4.84
N LYS A 121 16.37 17.99 -3.91
CA LYS A 121 17.48 18.75 -3.33
C LYS A 121 18.47 17.87 -2.55
N THR A 122 17.98 16.88 -1.81
CA THR A 122 18.81 16.03 -0.94
C THR A 122 19.06 14.64 -1.52
N LYS A 123 18.44 14.33 -2.68
CA LYS A 123 18.52 13.02 -3.35
C LYS A 123 18.13 11.85 -2.46
N THR A 124 17.23 12.10 -1.52
CA THR A 124 16.75 11.15 -0.50
C THR A 124 15.24 11.26 -0.36
N GLY A 125 14.59 10.25 0.19
CA GLY A 125 13.18 10.24 0.50
C GLY A 125 12.89 10.23 1.99
N ASN A 126 11.74 10.81 2.34
CA ASN A 126 11.13 10.66 3.65
C ASN A 126 10.04 9.59 3.57
N LEU A 127 9.88 8.81 4.63
CA LEU A 127 8.69 7.97 4.80
C LEU A 127 7.67 8.75 5.61
N VAL A 128 6.45 8.83 5.10
CA VAL A 128 5.38 9.65 5.66
C VAL A 128 4.11 8.82 5.78
N VAL A 129 3.57 8.77 6.98
CA VAL A 129 2.23 8.27 7.26
C VAL A 129 1.22 9.40 7.07
N LYS A 130 0.23 9.20 6.20
CA LYS A 130 -0.98 10.01 6.14
C LYS A 130 -2.07 9.28 6.91
N TYR A 131 -2.38 9.74 8.11
CA TYR A 131 -3.29 9.09 9.05
C TYR A 131 -4.55 9.90 9.25
N ARG A 132 -5.71 9.24 9.33
CA ARG A 132 -6.99 9.89 9.57
C ARG A 132 -7.52 9.56 10.95
N SER A 133 -7.65 10.56 11.83
CA SER A 133 -8.04 10.37 13.22
C SER A 133 -9.46 9.82 13.36
N THR A 134 -10.40 10.27 12.52
CA THR A 134 -11.75 9.71 12.38
C THR A 134 -12.05 9.38 10.92
N PRO A 135 -13.06 8.57 10.57
CA PRO A 135 -13.38 8.27 9.16
C PRO A 135 -13.65 9.49 8.26
N THR A 136 -13.94 10.66 8.84
CA THR A 136 -14.31 11.89 8.12
C THR A 136 -13.32 13.04 8.30
N SER A 137 -12.31 12.93 9.18
CA SER A 137 -11.33 14.01 9.37
C SER A 137 -10.43 14.14 8.15
N GLU A 138 -9.78 15.28 7.92
CA GLU A 138 -8.66 15.33 6.98
C GLU A 138 -7.47 14.48 7.51
N PRO A 139 -6.59 13.98 6.64
CA PRO A 139 -5.44 13.20 7.07
C PRO A 139 -4.33 14.10 7.64
N GLU A 140 -3.85 13.73 8.81
CA GLU A 140 -2.61 14.22 9.41
C GLU A 140 -1.41 13.66 8.65
N VAL A 141 -0.33 14.44 8.58
CA VAL A 141 0.91 14.07 7.88
C VAL A 141 2.01 13.87 8.91
N ILE A 142 2.38 12.62 9.16
CA ILE A 142 3.39 12.22 10.14
C ILE A 142 4.61 11.68 9.43
N GLN A 143 5.77 12.29 9.67
CA GLN A 143 7.03 11.79 9.14
C GLN A 143 7.57 10.66 10.03
N VAL A 144 7.89 9.52 9.43
CA VAL A 144 8.33 8.28 10.09
C VAL A 144 9.63 7.72 9.49
N ALA A 145 10.35 8.49 8.68
CA ALA A 145 11.78 8.34 8.38
C ALA A 145 12.23 9.54 7.53
N THR A 146 13.55 9.79 7.50
CA THR A 146 14.19 10.70 6.53
C THR A 146 15.43 10.04 5.94
N GLY A 147 15.94 10.59 4.84
CA GLY A 147 17.25 10.17 4.32
C GLY A 147 17.28 8.81 3.62
N VAL A 148 16.13 8.16 3.37
CA VAL A 148 16.07 6.86 2.70
C VAL A 148 16.39 7.04 1.22
N LEU A 149 17.43 6.37 0.70
CA LEU A 149 17.80 6.50 -0.71
C LEU A 149 16.86 5.69 -1.62
N LEU A 150 16.73 6.12 -2.88
CA LEU A 150 16.19 5.23 -3.93
C LEU A 150 17.08 3.99 -4.02
N LYS A 151 16.49 2.83 -4.29
CA LYS A 151 17.16 1.52 -4.38
C LYS A 151 17.84 1.08 -3.08
N GLN A 152 17.64 1.78 -1.97
CA GLN A 152 18.03 1.29 -0.65
C GLN A 152 16.91 0.41 -0.08
N ARG A 153 17.30 -0.77 0.41
CA ARG A 153 16.35 -1.69 1.04
C ARG A 153 15.99 -1.19 2.43
N PHE A 154 14.70 -1.18 2.72
CA PHE A 154 14.16 -0.92 4.05
C PHE A 154 12.95 -1.82 4.33
N THR A 155 12.50 -1.81 5.58
CA THR A 155 11.31 -2.53 6.01
C THR A 155 10.24 -1.57 6.50
N TYR A 156 8.97 -1.99 6.38
CA TYR A 156 7.90 -1.41 7.18
C TYR A 156 7.04 -2.49 7.82
N THR A 157 6.41 -2.15 8.95
CA THR A 157 5.33 -2.91 9.57
C THR A 157 4.21 -1.96 9.93
N ILE A 158 2.99 -2.28 9.53
CA ILE A 158 1.76 -1.65 10.01
C ILE A 158 1.07 -2.69 10.89
N HIS A 159 0.86 -2.37 12.16
CA HIS A 159 0.20 -3.23 13.14
C HIS A 159 -1.00 -2.50 13.73
N LEU A 160 -2.17 -3.11 13.63
CA LEU A 160 -3.40 -2.63 14.25
C LEU A 160 -3.97 -3.71 15.16
N THR A 161 -3.90 -3.46 16.46
CA THR A 161 -4.35 -4.40 17.50
C THR A 161 -5.87 -4.49 17.61
N GLN A 162 -6.36 -5.56 18.24
CA GLN A 162 -7.76 -5.74 18.65
C GLN A 162 -8.30 -4.57 19.48
N ALA A 163 -7.43 -3.95 20.29
CA ALA A 163 -7.79 -2.82 21.13
C ALA A 163 -7.85 -1.49 20.35
N GLY A 164 -7.47 -1.45 19.07
CA GLY A 164 -7.41 -0.23 18.27
C GLY A 164 -6.12 0.59 18.44
N ASN A 165 -5.06 0.00 18.99
CA ASN A 165 -3.72 0.62 18.97
C ASN A 165 -3.09 0.35 17.59
N LEU A 166 -2.76 1.43 16.87
CA LEU A 166 -2.07 1.43 15.58
C LEU A 166 -0.58 1.74 15.81
N THR A 167 0.30 0.97 15.20
CA THR A 167 1.75 1.21 15.18
C THR A 167 2.29 1.05 13.77
N VAL A 168 3.12 1.99 13.34
CA VAL A 168 3.86 1.94 12.08
C VAL A 168 5.34 2.03 12.39
N ASN A 169 6.07 0.97 12.05
CA ASN A 169 7.53 0.96 12.00
C ASN A 169 7.95 1.10 10.55
N ALA A 170 8.84 2.03 10.22
CA ALA A 170 9.30 2.23 8.85
C ALA A 170 10.75 2.70 8.87
N TYR A 171 11.62 1.98 8.14
CA TYR A 171 13.07 2.18 8.18
C TYR A 171 13.62 2.14 9.62
N ASP A 172 13.96 3.29 10.21
CA ASP A 172 14.58 3.43 11.53
C ASP A 172 13.68 4.12 12.57
N MET A 173 12.46 4.52 12.22
CA MET A 173 11.53 5.17 13.16
C MET A 173 10.23 4.38 13.34
N GLN A 174 9.56 4.72 14.45
CA GLN A 174 8.25 4.22 14.82
C GLN A 174 7.32 5.39 15.12
N TRP A 175 6.05 5.24 14.73
CA TRP A 175 4.95 6.08 15.17
C TRP A 175 3.77 5.20 15.59
N GLY A 176 2.94 5.70 16.50
CA GLY A 176 1.72 5.01 16.89
C GLY A 176 0.62 5.96 17.35
N ALA A 177 -0.61 5.47 17.29
CA ALA A 177 -1.80 6.19 17.71
C ALA A 177 -2.86 5.24 18.24
N LYS A 178 -3.75 5.77 19.08
CA LYS A 178 -5.01 5.11 19.40
C LYS A 178 -6.05 5.52 18.37
N LEU A 179 -6.72 4.55 17.74
CA LEU A 179 -7.86 4.85 16.87
C LEU A 179 -9.01 5.43 17.67
N ASP A 180 -9.67 6.44 17.09
CA ASP A 180 -10.97 6.88 17.56
C ASP A 180 -12.01 5.75 17.47
N LEU A 181 -12.99 5.72 18.38
CA LEU A 181 -14.01 4.67 18.43
C LEU A 181 -14.88 4.63 17.17
N SER A 182 -14.98 5.72 16.41
CA SER A 182 -15.69 5.75 15.11
C SER A 182 -15.09 4.82 14.06
N TRP A 183 -13.85 4.35 14.23
CA TRP A 183 -13.24 3.33 13.39
C TRP A 183 -13.65 1.89 13.74
N LYS A 184 -14.19 1.63 14.94
CA LYS A 184 -14.37 0.27 15.49
C LYS A 184 -15.17 -0.67 14.60
N GLY A 185 -16.27 -0.19 14.03
CA GLY A 185 -17.13 -0.98 13.15
C GLY A 185 -16.83 -0.84 11.66
N LYS A 186 -15.74 -0.15 11.27
CA LYS A 186 -15.44 0.07 9.86
C LYS A 186 -14.80 -1.20 9.28
N PRO A 187 -15.29 -1.72 8.14
CA PRO A 187 -14.62 -2.79 7.42
C PRO A 187 -13.33 -2.26 6.80
N LEU A 188 -12.19 -2.81 7.19
CA LEU A 188 -10.84 -2.42 6.77
C LEU A 188 -10.20 -3.51 5.92
N TYR A 189 -9.23 -3.13 5.09
CA TYR A 189 -8.42 -4.09 4.32
C TYR A 189 -7.03 -3.51 4.05
N PHE A 190 -6.04 -4.38 3.91
CA PHE A 190 -4.69 -3.98 3.53
C PHE A 190 -4.55 -3.76 2.02
N LYS A 191 -3.62 -2.86 1.67
CA LYS A 191 -3.09 -2.71 0.30
C LYS A 191 -1.57 -2.58 0.33
N ALA A 192 -0.90 -3.09 -0.69
CA ALA A 192 0.56 -2.98 -0.84
C ALA A 192 0.95 -3.02 -2.32
N GLY A 193 1.96 -2.25 -2.72
CA GLY A 193 2.42 -2.15 -4.11
C GLY A 193 2.89 -0.74 -4.41
N VAL A 194 2.54 -0.22 -5.59
CA VAL A 194 2.81 1.16 -5.99
C VAL A 194 1.51 1.87 -6.36
N TYR A 195 1.18 2.91 -5.62
CA TYR A 195 0.17 3.89 -6.00
C TYR A 195 0.85 5.24 -6.25
N THR A 196 1.02 5.57 -7.52
CA THR A 196 1.80 6.71 -8.02
C THR A 196 1.03 8.00 -7.74
N GLN A 197 1.52 8.88 -6.88
CA GLN A 197 0.80 10.10 -6.49
C GLN A 197 1.02 11.25 -7.50
N ASP A 198 0.82 10.92 -8.77
CA ASP A 198 0.94 11.78 -9.94
C ASP A 198 0.13 11.17 -11.09
N ASN A 199 -0.35 11.99 -12.02
CA ASN A 199 -1.14 11.56 -13.18
C ASN A 199 -0.87 12.38 -14.46
N ALA A 200 0.24 13.11 -14.50
CA ALA A 200 0.68 13.87 -15.65
C ALA A 200 2.18 13.65 -15.90
N GLY A 201 2.57 13.56 -17.16
CA GLY A 201 3.97 13.33 -17.55
C GLY A 201 4.09 12.31 -18.68
N TYR A 202 5.29 11.78 -18.86
CA TYR A 202 5.60 10.82 -19.93
C TYR A 202 5.23 9.39 -19.56
N ALA A 203 5.02 8.51 -20.55
CA ALA A 203 4.68 7.11 -20.30
C ALA A 203 5.80 6.31 -19.59
N THR A 204 7.04 6.80 -19.64
CA THR A 204 8.20 6.25 -18.93
C THR A 204 8.36 6.79 -17.50
N GLU A 205 7.51 7.73 -17.11
CA GLU A 205 7.50 8.34 -15.79
C GLU A 205 6.42 7.70 -14.92
N GLY A 206 6.73 7.49 -13.63
CA GLY A 206 5.85 6.76 -12.72
C GLY A 206 6.56 6.28 -11.48
N GLY A 207 5.84 5.51 -10.68
CA GLY A 207 6.37 4.85 -9.50
C GLY A 207 6.82 3.42 -9.80
N ALA A 208 7.96 3.02 -9.24
CA ALA A 208 8.42 1.63 -9.25
C ALA A 208 8.92 1.21 -7.86
N ALA A 209 8.64 -0.03 -7.47
CA ALA A 209 9.16 -0.62 -6.24
C ALA A 209 9.32 -2.14 -6.37
N THR A 210 10.31 -2.67 -5.68
CA THR A 210 10.57 -4.11 -5.60
C THR A 210 10.43 -4.59 -4.17
N PHE A 211 9.47 -5.48 -3.93
CA PHE A 211 9.22 -6.09 -2.62
C PHE A 211 9.93 -7.43 -2.54
N TYR A 212 10.79 -7.57 -1.53
CA TYR A 212 11.52 -8.78 -1.16
C TYR A 212 10.81 -9.60 -0.08
N LYS A 213 9.84 -8.98 0.60
CA LYS A 213 8.93 -9.62 1.55
C LYS A 213 7.61 -8.86 1.51
N LEU A 214 6.51 -9.60 1.54
CA LEU A 214 5.18 -9.06 1.81
C LEU A 214 4.37 -10.13 2.54
N VAL A 215 3.84 -9.79 3.71
CA VAL A 215 3.06 -10.70 4.54
C VAL A 215 1.94 -9.89 5.21
N ALA A 216 0.70 -10.38 5.10
CA ALA A 216 -0.41 -9.90 5.92
C ALA A 216 -0.92 -11.04 6.83
N THR A 217 -1.21 -10.72 8.10
CA THR A 217 -1.74 -11.70 9.07
C THR A 217 -2.84 -11.10 9.94
N HIS A 218 -3.74 -11.97 10.41
CA HIS A 218 -4.81 -11.67 11.37
C HIS A 218 -4.77 -12.68 12.50
N ASP A 219 -4.08 -12.32 13.57
CA ASP A 219 -3.79 -13.23 14.67
C ASP A 219 -4.88 -13.07 15.73
N LYS A 220 -5.80 -14.04 15.80
CA LYS A 220 -6.80 -14.07 16.87
C LYS A 220 -6.14 -14.49 18.18
N LYS A 221 -6.36 -13.75 19.26
CA LYS A 221 -6.05 -14.27 20.60
C LYS A 221 -6.91 -15.52 20.86
N ALA A 222 -6.24 -16.58 21.35
CA ALA A 222 -6.87 -17.80 21.84
C ALA A 222 -7.81 -17.50 23.02
#